data_AF-A0A841WME3-F1
#
_entry.id   AF-A0A841WME3-F1
#
_cell.length_a   1.000
_cell.length_b   1.000
_cell.length_c   1.000
_cell.angle_alpha   90.00
_cell.angle_beta   90.00
_cell.angle_gamma   90.00
#
_symmetry.space_group_name_H-M   'P 1'
#
loop_
_entity.id
_entity.type
_entity.pdbx_description
1 polymer ?
#
loop_
_entity_poly.entity_id
_entity_poly.type
_entity_poly.pdbx_seq_one_letter_code
_entity_poly.pdbx_strand_id
1 'polypeptide(L)'
;MLKKFAFNCLRNFNAAFGMVSLAAIALGTVATFSGLGLLYLARGGFPIVEEERSEQIAYIGTGAIVLGFTGIILASLGGAFLSVVEESEETNSSRETAKIADIKPLVLAKTENSEKSDCLLSIYTYTVMNFEGNPDSKCLVICRFEEEPYRKFVLYEELRSHQIDDLAVIYDETDPDRLIGQTFSSYKPLPCEALEEHLDMHRRYINAVNSEEFSSCYLRVCAGCKLLHGANNIVCGIHPHGWFENGCCPDKQWDERKALFPFEDDAVVENLNREISSNQANIYKFYGNLILWDEYANRKFSFSYSGILLKHSDRLLELGMEATLLSYIQYFRTRNVVVFDYVASGRVLEFAKELKGIAQIEVDGDEISIFFDIYAPCHRFRRDGVSLHPYSTFVPQELRYNYNLVSYVNYLKSKKSGVLR
;
A
#
# COMPACT_ATOMS: atom_id res chain seq x y z
N MET A 1 -14.38 -27.97 45.42
CA MET A 1 -13.31 -28.78 44.81
C MET A 1 -13.72 -29.40 43.48
N LEU A 2 -14.88 -30.07 43.37
CA LEU A 2 -15.32 -30.74 42.13
C LEU A 2 -15.44 -29.81 40.90
N LYS A 3 -15.98 -28.59 41.08
CA LYS A 3 -16.12 -27.58 40.01
C LYS A 3 -14.76 -27.11 39.46
N LYS A 4 -13.81 -26.78 40.34
CA LYS A 4 -12.44 -26.40 39.95
C LYS A 4 -11.69 -27.54 39.24
N PHE A 5 -11.92 -28.79 39.67
CA PHE A 5 -11.36 -29.96 39.00
C PHE A 5 -11.95 -30.14 37.58
N ALA A 6 -13.27 -30.04 37.44
CA ALA A 6 -13.96 -30.14 36.15
C ALA A 6 -13.55 -29.01 35.19
N PHE A 7 -13.43 -27.78 35.69
CA PHE A 7 -12.97 -26.62 34.91
C PHE A 7 -11.54 -26.80 34.40
N ASN A 8 -10.61 -27.22 35.26
CA ASN A 8 -9.23 -27.50 34.87
C ASN A 8 -9.13 -28.66 33.87
N CYS A 9 -9.96 -29.70 34.02
CA CYS A 9 -10.03 -30.78 33.04
C CYS A 9 -10.52 -30.30 31.66
N LEU A 10 -11.58 -29.47 31.61
CA LEU A 10 -12.09 -28.91 30.36
C LEU A 10 -11.07 -27.98 29.69
N ARG A 11 -10.37 -27.15 30.46
CA ARG A 11 -9.31 -26.28 29.95
C ARG A 11 -8.15 -27.06 29.35
N ASN A 12 -7.69 -28.11 30.04
CA ASN A 12 -6.62 -28.97 29.54
C ASN A 12 -7.06 -29.76 28.30
N PHE A 13 -8.31 -30.21 28.26
CA PHE A 13 -8.87 -30.91 27.10
C PHE A 13 -8.96 -29.97 25.88
N ASN A 14 -9.43 -28.74 26.08
CA ASN A 14 -9.53 -27.72 25.03
C ASN A 14 -8.14 -27.34 24.46
N ALA A 15 -7.14 -27.18 25.34
CA ALA A 15 -5.76 -26.92 24.93
C ALA A 15 -5.14 -28.10 24.17
N ALA A 16 -5.34 -29.34 24.65
CA ALA A 16 -4.88 -30.54 23.95
C ALA A 16 -5.54 -30.68 22.58
N PHE A 17 -6.84 -30.38 22.47
CA PHE A 17 -7.57 -30.41 21.20
C PHE A 17 -7.05 -29.36 20.21
N GLY A 18 -6.74 -28.15 20.68
CA GLY A 18 -6.09 -27.11 19.86
C GLY A 18 -4.69 -27.53 19.36
N MET A 19 -3.89 -28.16 20.22
CA MET A 19 -2.55 -28.65 19.84
C MET A 19 -2.61 -29.80 18.83
N VAL A 20 -3.53 -30.76 19.00
CA VAL A 20 -3.74 -31.84 18.03
C VAL A 20 -4.22 -31.28 16.68
N SER A 21 -5.05 -30.25 16.70
CA SER A 21 -5.54 -29.58 15.50
C SER A 21 -4.42 -28.86 14.74
N LEU A 22 -3.52 -28.17 15.44
CA LEU A 22 -2.32 -27.56 14.85
C LEU A 22 -1.36 -28.61 14.27
N ALA A 23 -1.17 -29.73 14.96
CA ALA A 23 -0.36 -30.84 14.46
C ALA A 23 -0.98 -31.47 13.19
N ALA A 24 -2.31 -31.57 13.11
CA ALA A 24 -3.01 -32.06 11.93
C ALA A 24 -2.81 -31.11 10.72
N ILE A 25 -2.82 -29.79 10.93
CA ILE A 25 -2.52 -28.81 9.87
C ILE A 25 -1.07 -28.92 9.40
N ALA A 26 -0.11 -29.01 10.34
CA ALA A 26 1.31 -29.12 10.02
C ALA A 26 1.61 -30.42 9.22
N LEU A 27 1.07 -31.56 9.65
CA LEU A 27 1.25 -32.82 8.94
C LEU A 27 0.47 -32.85 7.61
N GLY A 28 -0.72 -32.26 7.57
CA GLY A 28 -1.54 -32.16 6.36
C GLY A 28 -0.90 -31.29 5.28
N THR A 29 -0.28 -30.17 5.66
CA THR A 29 0.47 -29.30 4.73
C THR A 29 1.66 -30.02 4.12
N VAL A 30 2.48 -30.70 4.94
CA VAL A 30 3.60 -31.51 4.45
C VAL A 30 3.11 -32.60 3.49
N ALA A 31 2.04 -33.32 3.82
CA ALA A 31 1.46 -34.34 2.96
C ALA A 31 0.91 -33.75 1.65
N THR A 32 0.24 -32.61 1.69
CA THR A 32 -0.35 -31.96 0.51
C THR A 32 0.74 -31.49 -0.47
N PHE A 33 1.76 -30.78 0.02
CA PHE A 33 2.84 -30.31 -0.83
C PHE A 33 3.68 -31.47 -1.39
N SER A 34 3.94 -32.50 -0.58
CA SER A 34 4.67 -33.69 -1.04
C SER A 34 3.86 -34.48 -2.07
N GLY A 35 2.55 -34.67 -1.84
CA GLY A 35 1.66 -35.37 -2.75
C GLY A 35 1.49 -34.64 -4.10
N LEU A 36 1.30 -33.32 -4.08
CA LEU A 36 1.24 -32.52 -5.30
C LEU A 36 2.58 -32.52 -6.05
N GLY A 37 3.70 -32.40 -5.34
CA GLY A 37 5.04 -32.49 -5.94
C GLY A 37 5.28 -33.84 -6.64
N LEU A 38 4.90 -34.95 -5.99
CA LEU A 38 4.97 -36.29 -6.57
C LEU A 38 4.02 -36.45 -7.76
N LEU A 39 2.83 -35.86 -7.71
CA LEU A 39 1.87 -35.88 -8.82
C LEU A 39 2.43 -35.19 -10.06
N TYR A 40 3.07 -34.03 -9.89
CA TYR A 40 3.74 -33.33 -11.01
C TYR A 40 4.90 -34.15 -11.59
N LEU A 41 5.65 -34.87 -10.76
CA LEU A 41 6.71 -35.78 -11.22
C LEU A 41 6.15 -36.99 -11.96
N ALA A 42 5.06 -37.59 -11.48
CA ALA A 42 4.37 -38.70 -12.14
C ALA A 42 3.85 -38.29 -13.53
N ARG A 43 3.20 -37.12 -13.62
CA ARG A 43 2.74 -36.54 -14.89
C ARG A 43 3.87 -36.13 -15.84
N GLY A 44 5.07 -35.89 -15.30
CA GLY A 44 6.30 -35.67 -16.06
C GLY A 44 6.94 -36.94 -16.62
N GLY A 45 6.35 -38.12 -16.40
CA GLY A 45 6.80 -39.40 -16.97
C GLY A 45 7.89 -40.10 -16.15
N PHE A 46 8.09 -39.74 -14.87
CA PHE A 46 9.05 -40.42 -14.01
C PHE A 46 8.51 -41.80 -13.56
N PRO A 47 9.17 -42.91 -13.92
CA PRO A 47 8.60 -44.27 -13.81
C PRO A 47 8.54 -44.83 -12.38
N ILE A 48 8.96 -44.06 -11.37
CA ILE A 48 9.07 -44.49 -9.97
C ILE A 48 7.82 -44.07 -9.16
N VAL A 49 6.99 -43.17 -9.69
CA VAL A 49 5.93 -42.50 -8.92
C VAL A 49 4.55 -42.84 -9.51
N GLU A 50 3.71 -43.50 -8.71
CA GLU A 50 2.32 -43.80 -9.06
C GLU A 50 1.45 -42.55 -8.89
N GLU A 51 0.75 -42.16 -9.96
CA GLU A 51 -0.09 -40.96 -9.99
C GLU A 51 -1.24 -41.05 -8.96
N GLU A 52 -1.95 -42.18 -8.94
CA GLU A 52 -3.10 -42.43 -8.05
C GLU A 52 -2.71 -42.34 -6.56
N ARG A 53 -1.54 -42.86 -6.21
CA ARG A 53 -1.02 -42.80 -4.83
C ARG A 53 -0.63 -41.38 -4.42
N SER A 54 -0.12 -40.58 -5.37
CA SER A 54 0.29 -39.19 -5.13
C SER A 54 -0.92 -38.28 -4.95
N GLU A 55 -1.98 -38.52 -5.73
CA GLU A 55 -3.27 -37.83 -5.60
C GLU A 55 -3.95 -38.16 -4.27
N GLN A 56 -3.95 -39.42 -3.84
CA GLN A 56 -4.48 -39.83 -2.53
C GLN A 56 -3.75 -39.15 -1.36
N ILE A 57 -2.41 -39.04 -1.42
CA ILE A 57 -1.61 -38.36 -0.39
C ILE A 57 -1.98 -36.86 -0.34
N ALA A 58 -2.15 -36.21 -1.49
CA ALA A 58 -2.57 -34.81 -1.56
C ALA A 58 -3.98 -34.59 -1.00
N TYR A 59 -4.92 -35.49 -1.32
CA TYR A 59 -6.31 -35.42 -0.85
C TYR A 59 -6.42 -35.64 0.66
N ILE A 60 -5.74 -36.65 1.20
CA ILE A 60 -5.67 -36.91 2.65
C ILE A 60 -5.01 -35.73 3.38
N GLY A 61 -3.93 -35.18 2.82
CA GLY A 61 -3.27 -34.00 3.36
C GLY A 61 -4.20 -32.79 3.43
N THR A 62 -4.94 -32.52 2.36
CA THR A 62 -5.91 -31.41 2.30
C THR A 62 -7.05 -31.63 3.29
N GLY A 63 -7.56 -32.85 3.41
CA GLY A 63 -8.57 -33.22 4.40
C GLY A 63 -8.10 -33.01 5.85
N ALA A 64 -6.85 -33.36 6.17
CA ALA A 64 -6.26 -33.14 7.48
C ALA A 64 -6.11 -31.65 7.82
N ILE A 65 -5.80 -30.80 6.83
CA ILE A 65 -5.75 -29.35 6.99
C ILE A 65 -7.14 -28.79 7.32
N VAL A 66 -8.17 -29.16 6.57
CA VAL A 66 -9.55 -28.68 6.77
C VAL A 66 -10.10 -29.12 8.14
N LEU A 67 -9.86 -30.37 8.52
CA LEU A 67 -10.25 -30.88 9.84
C LEU A 67 -9.48 -30.17 10.97
N GLY A 68 -8.19 -29.90 10.77
CA GLY A 68 -7.38 -29.15 11.72
C GLY A 68 -7.86 -27.71 11.91
N PHE A 69 -8.22 -26.99 10.83
CA PHE A 69 -8.80 -25.66 10.95
C PHE A 69 -10.15 -25.67 11.69
N THR A 70 -11.00 -26.65 11.38
CA THR A 70 -12.28 -26.86 12.08
C THR A 70 -12.04 -27.10 13.59
N GLY A 71 -11.01 -27.88 13.93
CA GLY A 71 -10.63 -28.15 15.31
C GLY A 71 -10.11 -26.91 16.06
N ILE A 72 -9.36 -26.03 15.39
CA ILE A 72 -8.91 -24.74 15.95
C ILE A 72 -10.10 -23.82 16.22
N ILE A 73 -11.07 -23.73 15.30
CA ILE A 73 -12.28 -22.93 15.49
C ILE A 73 -13.05 -23.42 16.73
N LEU A 74 -13.26 -24.74 16.86
CA LEU A 74 -13.92 -25.32 18.03
C LEU A 74 -13.13 -25.10 19.33
N ALA A 75 -11.80 -25.24 19.30
CA ALA A 75 -10.95 -24.97 20.47
C ALA A 75 -10.97 -23.49 20.88
N SER A 76 -11.06 -22.57 19.92
CA SER A 76 -11.13 -21.14 20.17
C SER A 76 -12.47 -20.74 20.79
N LEU A 77 -13.59 -21.29 20.30
CA LEU A 77 -14.91 -21.09 20.88
C LEU A 77 -15.02 -21.69 22.29
N GLY A 78 -14.47 -22.90 22.48
CA GLY A 78 -14.37 -23.54 23.80
C GLY A 78 -13.51 -22.74 24.79
N GLY A 79 -12.40 -22.17 24.32
CA GLY A 79 -11.52 -21.31 25.12
C GLY A 79 -12.17 -19.99 25.52
N ALA A 80 -12.88 -19.34 24.59
CA ALA A 80 -13.63 -18.13 24.87
C ALA A 80 -14.75 -18.38 25.89
N PHE A 81 -15.47 -19.51 25.79
CA PHE A 81 -16.49 -19.89 26.77
C PHE A 81 -15.89 -20.13 28.16
N LEU A 82 -14.75 -20.84 28.26
CA LEU A 82 -14.07 -21.08 29.53
C LEU A 82 -13.54 -19.77 30.16
N SER A 83 -13.06 -18.83 29.35
CA SER A 83 -12.57 -17.52 29.81
C SER A 83 -13.69 -16.64 30.39
N VAL A 84 -14.90 -16.67 29.80
CA VAL A 84 -16.07 -15.94 30.34
C VAL A 84 -16.53 -16.55 31.68
N VAL A 85 -16.43 -17.88 31.82
CA VAL A 85 -16.75 -18.56 33.09
C VAL A 85 -15.71 -18.21 34.18
N GLU A 86 -14.43 -18.08 33.82
CA GLU A 86 -13.34 -17.67 34.73
C GLU A 86 -13.52 -16.22 35.21
N GLU A 87 -13.85 -15.27 34.31
CA GLU A 87 -14.18 -13.87 34.66
C GLU A 87 -15.39 -13.77 35.59
N SER A 88 -16.37 -14.67 35.47
CA SER A 88 -17.56 -14.68 36.33
C SER A 88 -17.29 -15.21 37.76
N GLU A 89 -16.25 -16.03 37.96
CA GLU A 89 -15.84 -16.50 39.30
C GLU A 89 -14.89 -15.50 39.99
N GLU A 90 -14.18 -14.64 39.26
CA GLU A 90 -13.18 -13.70 39.81
C GLU A 90 -13.71 -12.29 40.17
N THR A 91 -14.96 -11.95 39.85
CA THR A 91 -15.58 -10.63 40.15
C THR A 91 -15.84 -10.30 41.63
N ASN A 92 -15.12 -10.89 42.59
CA ASN A 92 -15.25 -10.60 44.02
C ASN A 92 -13.96 -10.18 44.75
N SER A 93 -12.86 -9.85 44.06
CA SER A 93 -11.67 -9.35 44.75
C SER A 93 -10.77 -8.48 43.88
N SER A 94 -10.84 -7.17 44.14
CA SER A 94 -9.80 -6.13 44.00
C SER A 94 -8.77 -6.20 42.84
N ARG A 95 -8.85 -5.16 42.00
CA ARG A 95 -7.76 -4.57 41.17
C ARG A 95 -6.35 -4.78 41.73
N GLU A 96 -5.48 -5.38 40.90
CA GLU A 96 -4.07 -5.03 40.80
C GLU A 96 -3.56 -5.33 39.37
N THR A 97 -2.86 -4.37 38.79
CA THR A 97 -2.28 -4.38 37.44
C THR A 97 -1.09 -5.32 37.31
N ALA A 98 -1.07 -6.17 36.27
CA ALA A 98 0.15 -6.69 35.66
C ALA A 98 -0.03 -6.84 34.14
N LYS A 99 0.98 -6.37 33.39
CA LYS A 99 1.09 -6.45 31.92
C LYS A 99 1.15 -7.90 31.45
N ILE A 100 0.53 -8.20 30.30
CA ILE A 100 1.11 -8.88 29.11
C ILE A 100 0.04 -8.88 28.01
N ALA A 101 0.49 -8.65 26.79
CA ALA A 101 -0.28 -8.64 25.55
C ALA A 101 -1.04 -9.96 25.33
N ASP A 102 -2.29 -9.88 24.86
CA ASP A 102 -2.62 -10.52 23.59
C ASP A 102 -3.92 -9.99 22.97
N ILE A 103 -3.88 -10.05 21.65
CA ILE A 103 -4.74 -9.47 20.63
C ILE A 103 -6.22 -9.87 20.81
N LYS A 104 -7.11 -8.86 20.87
CA LYS A 104 -8.49 -8.96 20.34
C LYS A 104 -8.65 -7.87 19.26
N PRO A 105 -8.99 -8.19 18.00
CA PRO A 105 -9.39 -7.19 17.03
C PRO A 105 -10.78 -6.71 17.44
N LEU A 106 -10.83 -5.55 18.11
CA LEU A 106 -12.09 -4.91 18.42
C LEU A 106 -12.46 -4.03 17.23
N VAL A 107 -13.34 -4.55 16.36
CA VAL A 107 -14.29 -3.73 15.63
C VAL A 107 -15.07 -2.95 16.69
N LEU A 108 -14.82 -1.66 16.77
CA LEU A 108 -15.53 -0.74 17.67
C LEU A 108 -16.50 0.05 16.82
N ALA A 109 -17.77 -0.34 16.85
CA ALA A 109 -18.84 0.60 16.65
C ALA A 109 -18.82 1.58 17.84
N LYS A 110 -18.50 2.84 17.53
CA LYS A 110 -18.64 4.06 18.34
C LYS A 110 -18.31 3.95 19.84
N THR A 111 -17.25 4.64 20.26
CA THR A 111 -17.08 5.08 21.66
C THR A 111 -17.03 6.60 21.70
N GLU A 112 -17.94 7.18 22.49
CA GLU A 112 -17.98 8.62 22.79
C GLU A 112 -16.73 9.06 23.55
N ASN A 113 -16.33 10.32 23.28
CA ASN A 113 -15.35 11.14 23.99
C ASN A 113 -13.87 10.78 23.80
N SER A 114 -13.28 11.37 22.77
CA SER A 114 -11.86 11.75 22.76
C SER A 114 -11.78 13.26 22.99
N GLU A 115 -11.13 13.64 24.10
CA GLU A 115 -10.85 15.02 24.48
C GLU A 115 -10.03 15.72 23.38
N LYS A 116 -10.49 16.91 22.98
CA LYS A 116 -9.84 17.78 22.01
C LYS A 116 -8.48 18.22 22.54
N SER A 117 -7.41 17.67 21.97
CA SER A 117 -6.10 18.32 21.97
C SER A 117 -6.10 19.37 20.86
N ASP A 118 -5.92 20.64 21.22
CA ASP A 118 -5.69 21.78 20.31
C ASP A 118 -4.36 21.61 19.56
N CYS A 119 -4.32 20.68 18.62
CA CYS A 119 -3.27 20.53 17.62
C CYS A 119 -3.85 20.89 16.25
N LEU A 120 -3.02 21.47 15.39
CA LEU A 120 -3.30 21.78 13.97
C LEU A 120 -4.33 20.82 13.36
N LEU A 121 -5.35 21.38 12.68
CA LEU A 121 -6.43 20.63 12.02
C LEU A 121 -5.84 19.46 11.23
N SER A 122 -5.95 18.25 11.79
CA SER A 122 -5.46 17.03 11.15
C SER A 122 -6.35 16.74 9.95
N ILE A 123 -5.73 16.49 8.79
CA ILE A 123 -6.45 16.07 7.59
C ILE A 123 -6.45 14.56 7.55
N TYR A 124 -7.64 13.99 7.39
CA TYR A 124 -7.87 12.57 7.38
C TYR A 124 -8.26 12.10 5.98
N THR A 125 -7.64 11.01 5.53
CA THR A 125 -8.04 10.32 4.28
C THR A 125 -9.06 9.25 4.59
N TYR A 126 -10.13 9.26 3.82
CA TYR A 126 -11.19 8.26 3.82
C TYR A 126 -11.19 7.51 2.51
N THR A 127 -11.43 6.21 2.56
CA THR A 127 -11.43 5.32 1.40
C THR A 127 -12.68 4.46 1.41
N VAL A 128 -13.33 4.35 0.25
CA VAL A 128 -14.44 3.43 0.06
C VAL A 128 -13.91 2.01 -0.11
N MET A 129 -14.42 1.06 0.66
CA MET A 129 -14.03 -0.35 0.62
C MET A 129 -15.25 -1.25 0.70
N ASN A 130 -15.06 -2.53 0.38
CA ASN A 130 -16.06 -3.57 0.60
C ASN A 130 -15.60 -4.45 1.77
N PHE A 131 -16.45 -4.68 2.76
CA PHE A 131 -16.21 -5.70 3.78
C PHE A 131 -16.78 -7.03 3.34
N GLU A 132 -15.91 -7.95 2.96
CA GLU A 132 -16.30 -9.35 2.72
C GLU A 132 -16.63 -10.05 4.05
N GLY A 133 -17.82 -10.63 4.17
CA GLY A 133 -18.23 -11.41 5.34
C GLY A 133 -19.67 -11.23 5.83
N ASN A 134 -20.44 -10.30 5.25
CA ASN A 134 -21.86 -10.12 5.55
C ASN A 134 -22.71 -10.88 4.50
N PRO A 135 -23.61 -11.83 4.89
CA PRO A 135 -24.34 -12.67 3.94
C PRO A 135 -25.35 -11.91 3.06
N ASP A 136 -25.78 -10.72 3.46
CA ASP A 136 -26.72 -9.90 2.71
C ASP A 136 -26.04 -8.60 2.25
N SER A 137 -25.80 -8.51 0.93
CA SER A 137 -25.33 -7.35 0.16
C SER A 137 -23.83 -6.98 0.26
N LYS A 138 -23.33 -6.45 -0.86
CA LYS A 138 -22.03 -5.80 -1.00
C LYS A 138 -22.00 -4.60 -0.04
N CYS A 139 -21.53 -4.81 1.18
CA CYS A 139 -21.48 -3.77 2.21
C CYS A 139 -20.30 -2.84 1.90
N LEU A 140 -20.58 -1.80 1.11
CA LEU A 140 -19.63 -0.72 0.91
C LEU A 140 -19.57 0.12 2.18
N VAL A 141 -18.35 0.44 2.60
CA VAL A 141 -18.07 1.27 3.76
C VAL A 141 -17.14 2.40 3.36
N ILE A 142 -17.25 3.52 4.06
CA ILE A 142 -16.17 4.50 4.10
C ILE A 142 -15.36 4.25 5.33
N CYS A 143 -14.04 4.18 5.19
CA CYS A 143 -13.18 3.97 6.33
C CYS A 143 -11.86 4.73 6.28
N ARG A 144 -11.27 4.88 7.47
CA ARG A 144 -9.93 5.40 7.70
C ARG A 144 -9.14 4.40 8.51
N PHE A 145 -7.87 4.24 8.15
CA PHE A 145 -6.89 3.50 8.95
C PHE A 145 -6.20 4.43 9.94
N GLU A 146 -6.14 4.02 11.20
CA GLU A 146 -5.27 4.62 12.20
C GLU A 146 -4.18 3.61 12.59
N GLU A 147 -2.95 4.11 12.69
CA GLU A 147 -1.78 3.33 13.10
C GLU A 147 -1.26 3.92 14.41
N GLU A 148 -1.59 3.26 15.51
CA GLU A 148 -0.90 3.43 16.79
C GLU A 148 0.38 2.59 16.80
N PRO A 149 1.37 2.91 17.65
CA PRO A 149 2.67 2.21 17.71
C PRO A 149 2.58 0.68 17.82
N TYR A 150 1.45 0.14 18.31
CA TYR A 150 1.24 -1.29 18.51
C TYR A 150 -0.08 -1.82 17.94
N ARG A 151 -0.87 -0.99 17.25
CA ARG A 151 -2.20 -1.38 16.79
C ARG A 151 -2.59 -0.62 15.54
N LYS A 152 -3.10 -1.35 14.55
CA LYS A 152 -3.86 -0.76 13.44
C LYS A 152 -5.33 -0.98 13.72
N PHE A 153 -6.11 0.08 13.63
CA PHE A 153 -7.56 -0.05 13.68
C PHE A 153 -8.20 0.72 12.53
N VAL A 154 -9.39 0.26 12.15
CA VAL A 154 -10.16 0.80 11.04
C VAL A 154 -11.40 1.43 11.64
N LEU A 155 -11.55 2.74 11.45
CA LEU A 155 -12.80 3.44 11.73
C LEU A 155 -13.61 3.42 10.44
N TYR A 156 -14.84 2.93 10.49
CA TYR A 156 -15.68 2.86 9.30
C TYR A 156 -17.13 3.26 9.59
N GLU A 157 -17.83 3.65 8.53
CA GLU A 157 -19.27 3.83 8.48
C GLU A 157 -19.82 3.07 7.28
N GLU A 158 -20.91 2.32 7.48
CA GLU A 158 -21.60 1.62 6.40
C GLU A 158 -22.34 2.59 5.50
N LEU A 159 -22.18 2.44 4.19
CA LEU A 159 -22.87 3.27 3.21
C LEU A 159 -24.31 2.80 3.02
N ARG A 160 -25.24 3.72 3.20
CA ARG A 160 -26.65 3.54 2.84
C ARG A 160 -26.81 3.68 1.32
N SER A 161 -27.82 3.04 0.73
CA SER A 161 -28.03 3.04 -0.73
C SER A 161 -28.00 4.44 -1.36
N HIS A 162 -28.70 5.43 -0.79
CA HIS A 162 -28.67 6.80 -1.32
C HIS A 162 -27.28 7.46 -1.25
N GLN A 163 -26.45 7.10 -0.26
CA GLN A 163 -25.08 7.62 -0.17
C GLN A 163 -24.18 6.97 -1.23
N ILE A 164 -24.42 5.69 -1.55
CA ILE A 164 -23.74 5.01 -2.66
C ILE A 164 -24.09 5.71 -3.98
N ASP A 165 -25.37 6.01 -4.21
CA ASP A 165 -25.84 6.70 -5.42
C ASP A 165 -25.22 8.11 -5.53
N ASP A 166 -25.21 8.88 -4.43
CA ASP A 166 -24.61 10.22 -4.41
C ASP A 166 -23.09 10.17 -4.67
N LEU A 167 -22.37 9.19 -4.09
CA LEU A 167 -20.94 9.01 -4.33
C LEU A 167 -20.66 8.59 -5.77
N ALA A 168 -21.49 7.71 -6.34
CA ALA A 168 -21.41 7.31 -7.75
C ALA A 168 -21.49 8.52 -8.68
N VAL A 169 -22.38 9.48 -8.37
CA VAL A 169 -22.46 10.76 -9.10
C VAL A 169 -21.21 11.62 -8.91
N ILE A 170 -20.68 11.75 -7.69
CA ILE A 170 -19.47 12.54 -7.41
C ILE A 170 -18.25 12.00 -8.18
N TYR A 171 -18.07 10.68 -8.19
CA TYR A 171 -16.91 10.03 -8.81
C TYR A 171 -17.12 9.70 -10.30
N ASP A 172 -18.30 10.01 -10.86
CA ASP A 172 -18.65 9.73 -12.27
C ASP A 172 -18.57 8.21 -12.57
N GLU A 173 -19.08 7.39 -11.65
CA GLU A 173 -19.09 5.93 -11.74
C GLU A 173 -20.52 5.40 -11.91
N THR A 174 -20.71 4.48 -12.86
CA THR A 174 -22.01 3.86 -13.12
C THR A 174 -22.21 2.54 -12.37
N ASP A 175 -21.12 1.95 -11.87
CA ASP A 175 -21.12 0.68 -11.14
C ASP A 175 -20.66 0.94 -9.70
N PRO A 176 -21.50 0.67 -8.68
CA PRO A 176 -21.13 0.84 -7.28
C PRO A 176 -19.84 0.13 -6.88
N ASP A 177 -19.48 -0.99 -7.52
CA ASP A 177 -18.24 -1.70 -7.21
C ASP A 177 -16.99 -0.88 -7.57
N ARG A 178 -17.10 0.04 -8.54
CA ARG A 178 -16.00 0.94 -8.94
C ARG A 178 -15.79 2.10 -7.98
N LEU A 179 -16.68 2.25 -6.99
CA LEU A 179 -16.40 3.14 -5.87
C LEU A 179 -15.29 2.60 -4.97
N ILE A 180 -15.02 1.29 -4.98
CA ILE A 180 -13.95 0.71 -4.16
C ILE A 180 -12.60 1.32 -4.54
N GLY A 181 -11.89 1.83 -3.54
CA GLY A 181 -10.61 2.51 -3.71
C GLY A 181 -10.72 4.01 -3.98
N GLN A 182 -11.93 4.55 -4.21
CA GLN A 182 -12.13 6.00 -4.27
C GLN A 182 -11.83 6.63 -2.90
N THR A 183 -11.26 7.82 -2.90
CA THR A 183 -10.80 8.49 -1.69
C THR A 183 -11.19 9.96 -1.63
N PHE A 184 -11.39 10.46 -0.42
CA PHE A 184 -11.51 11.88 -0.16
C PHE A 184 -10.88 12.25 1.19
N SER A 185 -10.61 13.55 1.33
CA SER A 185 -10.02 14.15 2.52
C SER A 185 -11.07 14.93 3.32
N SER A 186 -11.00 14.89 4.65
CA SER A 186 -11.81 15.74 5.54
C SER A 186 -11.05 16.11 6.81
N TYR A 187 -11.41 17.24 7.41
CA TYR A 187 -10.96 17.63 8.76
C TYR A 187 -11.74 16.91 9.88
N LYS A 188 -12.86 16.27 9.54
CA LYS A 188 -13.66 15.51 10.49
C LYS A 188 -12.94 14.22 10.86
N PRO A 189 -12.83 13.88 12.15
CA PRO A 189 -12.16 12.66 12.57
C PRO A 189 -13.05 11.41 12.46
N LEU A 190 -14.38 11.55 12.34
CA LEU A 190 -15.30 10.40 12.27
C LEU A 190 -15.77 10.14 10.84
N PRO A 191 -15.80 8.89 10.35
CA PRO A 191 -16.23 8.57 8.99
C PRO A 191 -17.63 9.07 8.63
N CYS A 192 -18.59 8.97 9.56
CA CYS A 192 -19.96 9.45 9.33
C CYS A 192 -20.01 10.98 9.12
N GLU A 193 -19.34 11.75 9.98
CA GLU A 193 -19.27 13.21 9.88
C GLU A 193 -18.52 13.66 8.61
N ALA A 194 -17.43 12.97 8.28
CA ALA A 194 -16.65 13.23 7.07
C ALA A 194 -17.47 12.96 5.80
N LEU A 195 -18.23 11.86 5.78
CA LEU A 195 -19.13 11.51 4.69
C LEU A 195 -20.25 12.55 4.54
N GLU A 196 -20.93 12.92 5.62
CA GLU A 196 -22.00 13.91 5.59
C GLU A 196 -21.50 15.27 5.07
N GLU A 197 -20.33 15.72 5.52
CA GLU A 197 -19.70 16.95 5.04
C GLU A 197 -19.31 16.83 3.56
N HIS A 198 -18.74 15.70 3.14
CA HIS A 198 -18.36 15.45 1.75
C HIS A 198 -19.56 15.50 0.81
N LEU A 199 -20.66 14.83 1.16
CA LEU A 199 -21.90 14.86 0.38
C LEU A 199 -22.52 16.26 0.36
N ASP A 200 -22.53 16.96 1.50
CA ASP A 200 -23.09 18.31 1.58
C ASP A 200 -22.34 19.32 0.68
N MET A 201 -20.99 19.27 0.68
CA MET A 201 -20.16 20.08 -0.22
C MET A 201 -20.47 19.82 -1.71
N HIS A 202 -20.87 18.59 -2.05
CA HIS A 202 -21.17 18.20 -3.43
C HIS A 202 -22.66 18.19 -3.76
N ARG A 203 -23.55 18.49 -2.80
CA ARG A 203 -25.01 18.36 -2.97
C ARG A 203 -25.54 19.17 -4.15
N ARG A 204 -24.99 20.37 -4.38
CA ARG A 204 -25.37 21.19 -5.54
C ARG A 204 -24.97 20.53 -6.86
N TYR A 205 -23.79 19.91 -6.91
CA TYR A 205 -23.31 19.18 -8.07
C TYR A 205 -24.16 17.94 -8.33
N ILE A 206 -24.43 17.15 -7.29
CA ILE A 206 -25.32 15.98 -7.36
C ILE A 206 -26.68 16.37 -7.94
N ASN A 207 -27.30 17.41 -7.40
CA ASN A 207 -28.60 17.90 -7.87
C ASN A 207 -28.57 18.36 -9.33
N ALA A 208 -27.48 19.02 -9.77
CA ALA A 208 -27.33 19.50 -11.15
C ALA A 208 -27.08 18.37 -12.16
N VAL A 209 -26.39 17.30 -11.76
CA VAL A 209 -26.22 16.11 -12.61
C VAL A 209 -27.55 15.37 -12.72
N ASN A 210 -28.25 15.18 -11.59
CA ASN A 210 -29.52 14.45 -11.55
C ASN A 210 -30.70 15.20 -12.21
N SER A 211 -30.62 16.51 -12.40
CA SER A 211 -31.65 17.27 -13.13
C SER A 211 -31.58 17.08 -14.65
N GLU A 212 -30.49 16.51 -15.17
CA GLU A 212 -30.18 16.36 -16.60
C GLU A 212 -30.20 17.69 -17.39
N GLU A 213 -30.25 18.83 -16.70
CA GLU A 213 -30.38 20.16 -17.32
C GLU A 213 -29.09 20.61 -18.05
N PHE A 214 -27.95 19.98 -17.74
CA PHE A 214 -26.65 20.29 -18.31
C PHE A 214 -25.95 19.01 -18.77
N SER A 215 -25.20 19.07 -19.86
CA SER A 215 -24.43 17.90 -20.29
C SER A 215 -23.27 17.59 -19.33
N SER A 216 -23.15 16.32 -18.95
CA SER A 216 -22.25 15.82 -17.89
C SER A 216 -20.79 16.25 -18.05
N CYS A 217 -20.29 16.33 -19.28
CA CYS A 217 -18.90 16.70 -19.57
C CYS A 217 -18.52 18.13 -19.14
N TYR A 218 -19.48 19.06 -19.10
CA TYR A 218 -19.23 20.46 -18.67
C TYR A 218 -19.35 20.65 -17.16
N LEU A 219 -20.16 19.80 -16.50
CA LEU A 219 -20.39 19.88 -15.06
C LEU A 219 -19.22 19.32 -14.24
N ARG A 220 -18.52 18.29 -14.72
CA ARG A 220 -17.47 17.58 -13.96
C ARG A 220 -16.37 18.51 -13.43
N VAL A 221 -15.98 19.51 -14.22
CA VAL A 221 -14.97 20.51 -13.83
C VAL A 221 -15.41 21.31 -12.59
N CYS A 222 -16.72 21.44 -12.38
CA CYS A 222 -17.33 22.19 -11.29
C CYS A 222 -17.69 21.34 -10.05
N ALA A 223 -17.35 20.05 -10.03
CA ALA A 223 -17.56 19.22 -8.84
C ALA A 223 -16.88 19.84 -7.60
N GLY A 224 -17.64 19.96 -6.51
CA GLY A 224 -17.21 20.56 -5.24
C GLY A 224 -17.08 22.09 -5.24
N CYS A 225 -17.53 22.79 -6.29
CA CYS A 225 -17.49 24.25 -6.34
C CYS A 225 -18.61 24.89 -5.50
N LYS A 226 -18.24 25.82 -4.60
CA LYS A 226 -19.18 26.58 -3.76
C LYS A 226 -20.14 27.47 -4.57
N LEU A 227 -19.72 27.88 -5.77
CA LEU A 227 -20.46 28.80 -6.65
C LEU A 227 -21.28 28.09 -7.74
N LEU A 228 -21.51 26.78 -7.64
CA LEU A 228 -22.43 26.09 -8.55
C LEU A 228 -23.88 26.47 -8.21
N HIS A 229 -24.54 27.25 -9.07
CA HIS A 229 -25.93 27.69 -8.94
C HIS A 229 -26.76 27.23 -10.16
N GLY A 230 -27.92 26.61 -9.93
CA GLY A 230 -28.78 26.10 -11.01
C GLY A 230 -29.39 27.19 -11.90
N ALA A 231 -30.17 26.72 -12.89
CA ALA A 231 -30.82 27.33 -14.07
C ALA A 231 -30.98 28.86 -14.26
N ASN A 232 -30.84 29.74 -13.27
CA ASN A 232 -31.03 31.19 -13.42
C ASN A 232 -30.05 32.08 -12.64
N ASN A 233 -28.96 31.56 -12.05
CA ASN A 233 -27.90 32.40 -11.47
C ASN A 233 -26.53 31.80 -11.81
N ILE A 234 -25.61 32.65 -12.24
CA ILE A 234 -24.30 32.28 -12.82
C ILE A 234 -23.51 31.36 -11.88
N VAL A 235 -23.34 30.11 -12.36
CA VAL A 235 -22.21 29.18 -12.17
C VAL A 235 -20.97 29.80 -12.79
N CYS A 236 -19.76 29.48 -12.32
CA CYS A 236 -18.54 29.57 -13.14
C CYS A 236 -18.86 29.45 -14.63
N GLY A 237 -18.74 30.55 -15.39
CA GLY A 237 -19.52 30.74 -16.60
C GLY A 237 -19.33 29.57 -17.57
N ILE A 238 -20.39 28.79 -17.80
CA ILE A 238 -20.45 27.86 -18.94
C ILE A 238 -20.49 28.74 -20.18
N HIS A 239 -19.31 29.10 -20.69
CA HIS A 239 -19.20 29.83 -21.96
C HIS A 239 -19.62 28.89 -23.10
N PRO A 240 -20.41 29.38 -24.09
CA PRO A 240 -20.79 28.60 -25.28
C PRO A 240 -19.60 28.04 -26.08
N HIS A 241 -18.41 28.60 -25.84
CA HIS A 241 -17.15 28.20 -26.43
C HIS A 241 -16.11 27.71 -25.40
N GLY A 242 -16.54 27.38 -24.18
CA GLY A 242 -15.85 26.66 -23.09
C GLY A 242 -14.39 27.00 -22.76
N TRP A 243 -14.02 26.76 -21.51
CA TRP A 243 -12.62 26.82 -21.04
C TRP A 243 -11.88 25.56 -21.51
N PHE A 244 -11.73 25.39 -22.83
CA PHE A 244 -11.41 24.10 -23.45
C PHE A 244 -9.94 23.74 -23.48
N GLU A 245 -9.02 24.68 -23.34
CA GLU A 245 -7.60 24.35 -23.56
C GLU A 245 -6.93 23.72 -22.34
N ASN A 246 -7.42 24.00 -21.11
CA ASN A 246 -6.74 23.58 -19.88
C ASN A 246 -7.59 22.79 -18.88
N GLY A 247 -8.89 22.56 -19.14
CA GLY A 247 -9.76 21.80 -18.22
C GLY A 247 -10.00 22.45 -16.86
N CYS A 248 -9.67 23.74 -16.71
CA CYS A 248 -9.79 24.48 -15.45
C CYS A 248 -10.85 25.59 -15.57
N CYS A 249 -11.82 25.59 -14.66
CA CYS A 249 -12.78 26.68 -14.49
C CYS A 249 -12.08 27.83 -13.72
N PRO A 250 -11.89 29.02 -14.32
CA PRO A 250 -11.17 30.13 -13.68
C PRO A 250 -11.91 30.72 -12.48
N ASP A 251 -13.24 30.56 -12.43
CA ASP A 251 -14.08 31.00 -11.32
C ASP A 251 -14.29 29.90 -10.26
N LYS A 252 -13.56 28.78 -10.33
CA LYS A 252 -13.76 27.67 -9.40
C LYS A 252 -13.31 28.11 -8.01
N GLN A 253 -14.27 28.21 -7.11
CA GLN A 253 -14.01 28.42 -5.69
C GLN A 253 -14.41 27.17 -4.92
N TRP A 254 -13.43 26.53 -4.30
CA TRP A 254 -13.68 25.39 -3.42
C TRP A 254 -14.49 25.82 -2.20
N ASP A 255 -15.34 24.93 -1.70
CA ASP A 255 -15.95 25.11 -0.37
C ASP A 255 -14.83 25.23 0.67
N GLU A 256 -14.93 26.18 1.60
CA GLU A 256 -13.93 26.43 2.63
C GLU A 256 -13.73 25.23 3.58
N ARG A 257 -14.72 24.32 3.63
CA ARG A 257 -14.64 23.06 4.37
C ARG A 257 -13.84 21.98 3.65
N LYS A 258 -13.51 22.18 2.37
CA LYS A 258 -12.76 21.21 1.57
C LYS A 258 -11.36 21.05 2.17
N ALA A 259 -11.12 19.89 2.80
CA ALA A 259 -9.79 19.53 3.23
C ALA A 259 -8.95 19.11 2.01
N LEU A 260 -7.78 19.71 1.88
CA LEU A 260 -6.78 19.35 0.89
C LEU A 260 -5.46 19.11 1.60
N PHE A 261 -4.85 17.96 1.35
CA PHE A 261 -3.48 17.76 1.83
C PHE A 261 -2.55 18.80 1.21
N PRO A 262 -1.43 19.16 1.87
CA PRO A 262 -0.54 20.23 1.43
C PRO A 262 -0.10 20.14 -0.04
N PHE A 263 0.07 18.92 -0.55
CA PHE A 263 0.56 18.66 -1.91
C PHE A 263 -0.54 18.07 -2.83
N GLU A 264 -1.80 18.14 -2.40
CA GLU A 264 -2.97 17.84 -3.24
C GLU A 264 -3.32 19.03 -4.16
N ASP A 265 -2.86 20.24 -3.84
CA ASP A 265 -2.99 21.44 -4.67
C ASP A 265 -1.95 21.43 -5.81
N ASP A 266 -2.41 21.56 -7.07
CA ASP A 266 -1.54 21.63 -8.25
C ASP A 266 -0.62 22.85 -8.24
N ALA A 267 -1.09 24.00 -7.73
CA ALA A 267 -0.28 25.22 -7.69
C ALA A 267 0.93 25.07 -6.76
N VAL A 268 0.76 24.36 -5.64
CA VAL A 268 1.85 24.03 -4.72
C VAL A 268 2.88 23.12 -5.41
N VAL A 269 2.43 22.07 -6.09
CA VAL A 269 3.31 21.14 -6.81
C VAL A 269 4.06 21.85 -7.94
N GLU A 270 3.39 22.73 -8.69
CA GLU A 270 4.03 23.50 -9.76
C GLU A 270 5.11 24.43 -9.22
N ASN A 271 4.86 25.11 -8.09
CA ASN A 271 5.88 25.93 -7.44
C ASN A 271 7.09 25.10 -7.00
N LEU A 272 6.87 23.93 -6.40
CA LEU A 272 7.95 23.02 -6.02
C LEU A 272 8.76 22.53 -7.23
N ASN A 273 8.12 22.32 -8.39
CA ASN A 273 8.81 21.92 -9.63
C ASN A 273 9.72 23.02 -10.18
N ARG A 274 9.30 24.29 -10.13
CA ARG A 274 10.17 25.43 -10.47
C ARG A 274 11.43 25.43 -9.59
N GLU A 275 11.26 24.96 -8.36
CA GLU A 275 12.25 24.61 -7.33
C GLU A 275 13.49 23.83 -7.78
N ILE A 276 13.21 22.75 -8.51
CA ILE A 276 14.10 21.59 -8.65
C ILE A 276 14.37 21.21 -10.11
N SER A 277 13.59 21.75 -11.05
CA SER A 277 13.66 21.41 -12.48
C SER A 277 15.04 21.63 -13.09
N SER A 278 15.78 22.66 -12.65
CA SER A 278 17.16 22.92 -13.06
C SER A 278 18.13 21.77 -12.72
N ASN A 279 17.80 20.96 -11.71
CA ASN A 279 18.57 19.83 -11.26
C ASN A 279 18.01 18.50 -11.77
N GLN A 280 17.29 18.50 -12.90
CA GLN A 280 16.81 17.29 -13.58
C GLN A 280 15.92 16.42 -12.67
N ALA A 281 15.04 17.08 -11.92
CA ALA A 281 14.05 16.42 -11.08
C ALA A 281 12.69 17.09 -11.25
N ASN A 282 11.63 16.29 -11.21
CA ASN A 282 10.26 16.75 -11.38
C ASN A 282 9.29 15.94 -10.52
N ILE A 283 8.19 16.57 -10.13
CA ILE A 283 7.10 16.01 -9.35
C ILE A 283 5.86 15.96 -10.25
N TYR A 284 5.18 14.82 -10.26
CA TYR A 284 3.87 14.68 -10.89
C TYR A 284 2.96 13.80 -10.05
N LYS A 285 1.64 13.94 -10.27
CA LYS A 285 0.61 13.15 -9.58
C LYS A 285 0.31 11.89 -10.38
N PHE A 286 0.19 10.75 -9.70
CA PHE A 286 -0.11 9.46 -10.33
C PHE A 286 -0.84 8.54 -9.36
N TYR A 287 -2.06 8.13 -9.72
CA TYR A 287 -2.92 7.23 -8.93
C TYR A 287 -2.89 7.49 -7.42
N GLY A 288 -3.27 8.70 -7.00
CA GLY A 288 -3.40 9.06 -5.57
C GLY A 288 -2.09 9.30 -4.83
N ASN A 289 -0.95 9.34 -5.52
CA ASN A 289 0.36 9.61 -4.94
C ASN A 289 1.12 10.69 -5.72
N LEU A 290 2.13 11.27 -5.09
CA LEU A 290 3.12 12.14 -5.72
C LEU A 290 4.35 11.33 -6.09
N ILE A 291 4.81 11.47 -7.32
CA ILE A 291 6.05 10.88 -7.78
C ILE A 291 7.04 12.01 -8.02
N LEU A 292 8.12 12.03 -7.25
CA LEU A 292 9.32 12.77 -7.58
C LEU A 292 10.23 11.86 -8.40
N TRP A 293 10.48 12.24 -9.63
CA TRP A 293 11.35 11.54 -10.55
C TRP A 293 12.66 12.30 -10.72
N ASP A 294 13.77 11.58 -10.53
CA ASP A 294 15.12 12.08 -10.75
C ASP A 294 15.58 11.59 -12.13
N GLU A 295 15.49 12.47 -13.12
CA GLU A 295 15.84 12.18 -14.50
C GLU A 295 17.33 11.88 -14.67
N TYR A 296 18.18 12.48 -13.82
CA TYR A 296 19.62 12.22 -13.87
C TYR A 296 19.95 10.80 -13.43
N ALA A 297 19.51 10.41 -12.23
CA ALA A 297 19.83 9.10 -11.65
C ALA A 297 18.88 7.99 -12.12
N ASN A 298 17.83 8.34 -12.86
CA ASN A 298 16.74 7.46 -13.30
C ASN A 298 16.02 6.79 -12.10
N ARG A 299 15.71 7.57 -11.07
CA ARG A 299 15.13 7.09 -9.81
C ARG A 299 13.77 7.70 -9.52
N LYS A 300 12.95 6.96 -8.77
CA LYS A 300 11.55 7.26 -8.48
C LYS A 300 11.30 7.26 -6.98
N PHE A 301 10.86 8.40 -6.48
CA PHE A 301 10.48 8.59 -5.09
C PHE A 301 8.97 8.84 -5.01
N SER A 302 8.25 8.01 -4.27
CA SER A 302 6.78 8.05 -4.18
C SER A 302 6.36 8.53 -2.80
N PHE A 303 5.49 9.54 -2.75
CA PHE A 303 5.00 10.18 -1.53
C PHE A 303 3.47 10.19 -1.48
N SER A 304 2.90 10.18 -0.29
CA SER A 304 1.49 10.55 -0.10
C SER A 304 1.28 12.05 -0.37
N TYR A 305 0.04 12.50 -0.52
CA TYR A 305 -0.26 13.94 -0.62
C TYR A 305 0.08 14.73 0.65
N SER A 306 0.32 14.07 1.78
CA SER A 306 0.86 14.69 3.01
C SER A 306 2.40 14.86 2.95
N GLY A 307 3.05 14.36 1.90
CA GLY A 307 4.50 14.41 1.73
C GLY A 307 5.27 13.32 2.48
N ILE A 308 4.59 12.24 2.89
CA ILE A 308 5.23 11.11 3.57
C ILE A 308 5.74 10.12 2.52
N LEU A 309 7.02 9.73 2.61
CA LEU A 309 7.62 8.75 1.71
C LEU A 309 6.98 7.37 1.87
N LEU A 310 6.53 6.78 0.77
CA LEU A 310 5.85 5.49 0.78
C LEU A 310 6.85 4.34 0.99
N LYS A 311 6.42 3.27 1.67
CA LYS A 311 7.31 2.15 2.05
C LYS A 311 7.99 1.45 0.85
N HIS A 312 7.32 1.41 -0.30
CA HIS A 312 7.82 0.77 -1.52
C HIS A 312 8.70 1.69 -2.38
N SER A 313 8.79 2.97 -2.03
CA SER A 313 9.57 3.98 -2.73
C SER A 313 11.08 3.70 -2.66
N ASP A 314 11.84 4.22 -3.63
CA ASP A 314 13.28 4.40 -3.46
C ASP A 314 13.58 5.34 -2.28
N ARG A 315 14.82 5.29 -1.79
CA ARG A 315 15.30 6.10 -0.66
C ARG A 315 16.66 6.73 -0.94
N LEU A 316 16.81 8.01 -0.60
CA LEU A 316 18.11 8.65 -0.40
C LEU A 316 18.55 8.38 1.04
N LEU A 317 19.55 7.52 1.21
CA LEU A 317 19.99 7.04 2.52
C LEU A 317 20.52 8.18 3.39
N GLU A 318 21.10 9.21 2.77
CA GLU A 318 21.62 10.42 3.41
C GLU A 318 20.54 11.28 4.08
N LEU A 319 19.26 11.15 3.67
CA LEU A 319 18.15 11.91 4.25
C LEU A 319 17.51 11.19 5.45
N GLY A 320 17.87 9.94 5.71
CA GLY A 320 17.31 9.13 6.78
C GLY A 320 15.93 8.52 6.45
N MET A 321 15.40 7.74 7.40
CA MET A 321 14.20 6.91 7.19
C MET A 321 12.89 7.68 7.23
N GLU A 322 12.88 8.86 7.87
CA GLU A 322 11.72 9.73 8.08
C GLU A 322 11.70 10.93 7.13
N ALA A 323 12.52 10.89 6.07
CA ALA A 323 12.60 11.96 5.08
C ALA A 323 11.24 12.22 4.41
N THR A 324 10.84 13.49 4.40
CA THR A 324 9.59 13.95 3.79
C THR A 324 9.82 14.46 2.37
N LEU A 325 8.75 14.72 1.62
CA LEU A 325 8.85 15.37 0.30
C LEU A 325 9.70 16.65 0.40
N LEU A 326 9.48 17.50 1.41
CA LEU A 326 10.25 18.73 1.58
C LEU A 326 11.75 18.48 1.83
N SER A 327 12.11 17.41 2.53
CA SER A 327 13.50 16.98 2.69
C SER A 327 14.15 16.66 1.34
N TYR A 328 13.41 15.97 0.45
CA TYR A 328 13.85 15.67 -0.91
C TYR A 328 13.93 16.92 -1.77
N ILE A 329 12.96 17.83 -1.68
CA ILE A 329 13.00 19.11 -2.39
C ILE A 329 14.25 19.90 -2.01
N GLN A 330 14.57 19.99 -0.71
CA GLN A 330 15.78 20.67 -0.27
C GLN A 330 17.05 20.01 -0.81
N TYR A 331 17.09 18.67 -0.82
CA TYR A 331 18.17 17.93 -1.46
C TYR A 331 18.32 18.30 -2.93
N PHE A 332 17.25 18.20 -3.73
CA PHE A 332 17.29 18.47 -5.16
C PHE A 332 17.55 19.95 -5.49
N ARG A 333 17.15 20.91 -4.64
CA ARG A 333 17.50 22.33 -4.81
C ARG A 333 19.01 22.58 -4.73
N THR A 334 19.67 21.84 -3.85
CA THR A 334 21.09 22.05 -3.50
C THR A 334 22.03 21.03 -4.13
N ARG A 335 21.46 19.99 -4.76
CA ARG A 335 22.23 18.96 -5.45
C ARG A 335 23.07 19.59 -6.54
N ASN A 336 24.36 19.26 -6.54
CA ASN A 336 25.23 19.52 -7.66
C ASN A 336 25.49 18.22 -8.41
N VAL A 337 25.06 18.15 -9.66
CA VAL A 337 25.29 16.99 -10.53
C VAL A 337 26.68 17.12 -11.14
N VAL A 338 27.65 16.39 -10.55
CA VAL A 338 29.01 16.30 -11.10
C VAL A 338 29.14 15.01 -11.89
N VAL A 339 29.25 15.12 -13.20
CA VAL A 339 29.38 13.98 -14.12
C VAL A 339 30.84 13.53 -14.14
N PHE A 340 31.10 12.31 -13.67
CA PHE A 340 32.43 11.70 -13.69
C PHE A 340 32.50 10.59 -14.73
N ASP A 341 33.26 10.77 -15.81
CA ASP A 341 33.40 9.76 -16.86
C ASP A 341 34.35 8.62 -16.41
N TYR A 342 33.80 7.45 -16.10
CA TYR A 342 34.56 6.27 -15.69
C TYR A 342 35.42 5.69 -16.82
N VAL A 343 35.06 5.92 -18.08
CA VAL A 343 35.83 5.47 -19.24
C VAL A 343 37.04 6.38 -19.44
N ALA A 344 36.83 7.70 -19.53
CA ALA A 344 37.90 8.67 -19.76
C ALA A 344 38.91 8.72 -18.60
N SER A 345 38.46 8.47 -17.37
CA SER A 345 39.34 8.38 -16.20
C SER A 345 40.16 7.08 -16.12
N GLY A 346 39.92 6.11 -17.01
CA GLY A 346 40.58 4.80 -16.97
C GLY A 346 40.05 3.84 -15.91
N ARG A 347 39.07 4.24 -15.09
CA ARG A 347 38.50 3.41 -14.01
C ARG A 347 37.81 2.15 -14.53
N VAL A 348 37.20 2.20 -15.71
CA VAL A 348 36.62 1.00 -16.34
C VAL A 348 37.67 -0.08 -16.61
N LEU A 349 38.89 0.31 -17.01
CA LEU A 349 39.99 -0.65 -17.22
C LEU A 349 40.45 -1.28 -15.90
N GLU A 350 40.44 -0.51 -14.81
CA GLU A 350 40.71 -1.04 -13.47
C GLU A 350 39.63 -2.04 -13.06
N PHE A 351 38.35 -1.69 -13.20
CA PHE A 351 37.23 -2.60 -12.89
C PHE A 351 37.29 -3.89 -13.72
N ALA A 352 37.64 -3.81 -15.01
CA ALA A 352 37.79 -5.00 -15.86
C ALA A 352 38.90 -5.94 -15.35
N LYS A 353 40.01 -5.38 -14.83
CA LYS A 353 41.07 -6.18 -14.19
C LYS A 353 40.59 -6.80 -12.88
N GLU A 354 39.87 -6.06 -12.05
CA GLU A 354 39.34 -6.53 -10.76
C GLU A 354 38.29 -7.63 -10.93
N LEU A 355 37.47 -7.54 -11.98
CA LEU A 355 36.40 -8.51 -12.28
C LEU A 355 36.87 -9.70 -13.14
N LYS A 356 38.17 -9.82 -13.42
CA LYS A 356 38.71 -10.92 -14.23
C LYS A 356 38.29 -12.28 -13.66
N GLY A 357 37.65 -13.08 -14.52
CA GLY A 357 37.10 -14.41 -14.17
C GLY A 357 35.80 -14.38 -13.37
N ILE A 358 35.15 -13.23 -13.22
CA ILE A 358 33.83 -13.06 -12.60
C ILE A 358 32.83 -12.55 -13.64
N ALA A 359 33.19 -11.49 -14.35
CA ALA A 359 32.37 -10.82 -15.33
C ALA A 359 33.25 -10.13 -16.39
N GLN A 360 32.67 -9.91 -17.56
CA GLN A 360 33.29 -9.13 -18.63
C GLN A 360 32.65 -7.74 -18.67
N ILE A 361 33.47 -6.70 -18.86
CA ILE A 361 33.02 -5.33 -19.05
C ILE A 361 33.29 -4.94 -20.50
N GLU A 362 32.29 -4.41 -21.19
CA GLU A 362 32.39 -3.84 -22.53
C GLU A 362 31.93 -2.39 -22.51
N VAL A 363 32.52 -1.57 -23.38
CA VAL A 363 32.12 -0.18 -23.55
C VAL A 363 31.69 -0.02 -25.00
N ASP A 364 30.45 0.42 -25.21
CA ASP A 364 29.87 0.70 -26.52
C ASP A 364 29.29 2.11 -26.52
N GLY A 365 29.94 3.02 -27.25
CA GLY A 365 29.59 4.44 -27.27
C GLY A 365 29.55 5.08 -25.87
N ASP A 366 28.32 5.39 -25.44
CA ASP A 366 28.02 6.06 -24.16
C ASP A 366 27.58 5.08 -23.04
N GLU A 367 27.67 3.77 -23.31
CA GLU A 367 27.25 2.72 -22.39
C GLU A 367 28.42 1.85 -21.93
N ILE A 368 28.35 1.43 -20.67
CA ILE A 368 29.20 0.43 -20.03
C ILE A 368 28.30 -0.77 -19.74
N SER A 369 28.59 -1.91 -20.37
CA SER A 369 27.86 -3.16 -20.19
C SER A 369 28.67 -4.16 -19.39
N ILE A 370 28.03 -4.85 -18.44
CA ILE A 370 28.64 -5.92 -17.64
C ILE A 370 27.90 -7.24 -17.88
N PHE A 371 28.68 -8.25 -18.26
CA PHE A 371 28.23 -9.59 -18.64
C PHE A 371 28.72 -10.63 -17.63
N PHE A 372 27.80 -11.46 -17.13
CA PHE A 372 28.15 -12.67 -16.37
C PHE A 372 28.37 -13.90 -17.26
N ASP A 373 27.67 -13.92 -18.40
CA ASP A 373 27.75 -14.95 -19.42
C ASP A 373 27.70 -14.27 -20.80
N ILE A 374 28.31 -14.92 -21.79
CA ILE A 374 28.64 -14.39 -23.12
C ILE A 374 27.39 -14.06 -23.98
N TYR A 375 26.19 -14.47 -23.54
CA TYR A 375 24.99 -14.47 -24.38
C TYR A 375 24.00 -13.33 -24.09
N ALA A 376 24.15 -12.54 -23.01
CA ALA A 376 23.32 -11.36 -22.79
C ALA A 376 23.94 -10.36 -21.78
N PRO A 377 23.92 -9.04 -22.06
CA PRO A 377 24.31 -8.04 -21.08
C PRO A 377 23.30 -8.08 -19.92
N CYS A 378 23.79 -8.40 -18.73
CA CYS A 378 22.93 -8.48 -17.56
C CYS A 378 22.65 -7.08 -16.98
N HIS A 379 23.64 -6.17 -17.10
CA HIS A 379 23.56 -4.84 -16.52
C HIS A 379 24.25 -3.79 -17.38
N ARG A 380 23.60 -2.64 -17.53
CA ARG A 380 24.10 -1.52 -18.35
C ARG A 380 24.07 -0.21 -17.59
N PHE A 381 25.10 0.58 -17.79
CA PHE A 381 25.32 1.86 -17.14
C PHE A 381 25.73 2.90 -18.18
N ARG A 382 25.43 4.16 -17.92
CA ARG A 382 26.05 5.28 -18.63
C ARG A 382 27.54 5.36 -18.30
N ARG A 383 28.30 6.14 -19.06
CA ARG A 383 29.73 6.43 -18.79
C ARG A 383 30.00 7.01 -17.41
N ASP A 384 29.02 7.69 -16.82
CA ASP A 384 29.09 8.23 -15.46
C ASP A 384 28.61 7.27 -14.37
N GLY A 385 28.38 6.01 -14.73
CA GLY A 385 28.05 4.94 -13.81
C GLY A 385 26.59 4.90 -13.35
N VAL A 386 25.73 5.80 -13.85
CA VAL A 386 24.28 5.74 -13.60
C VAL A 386 23.68 4.54 -14.33
N SER A 387 22.79 3.80 -13.67
CA SER A 387 22.11 2.64 -14.25
C SER A 387 21.09 3.05 -15.30
N LEU A 388 21.08 2.34 -16.44
CA LEU A 388 20.04 2.52 -17.47
C LEU A 388 18.72 1.82 -17.09
N HIS A 389 18.81 0.75 -16.31
CA HIS A 389 17.65 -0.08 -15.93
C HIS A 389 17.64 -0.39 -14.42
N PRO A 390 17.47 0.62 -13.54
CA PRO A 390 17.54 0.43 -12.10
C PRO A 390 16.39 -0.40 -11.51
N TYR A 391 15.31 -0.59 -12.27
CA TYR A 391 14.14 -1.40 -11.87
C TYR A 391 14.10 -2.78 -12.54
N SER A 392 15.17 -3.19 -13.21
CA SER A 392 15.25 -4.53 -13.79
C SER A 392 15.16 -5.61 -12.71
N THR A 393 14.45 -6.71 -12.99
CA THR A 393 14.33 -7.86 -12.09
C THR A 393 15.68 -8.54 -11.78
N PHE A 394 16.71 -8.25 -12.58
CA PHE A 394 18.07 -8.76 -12.38
C PHE A 394 18.87 -7.95 -11.36
N VAL A 395 18.40 -6.77 -10.93
CA VAL A 395 19.12 -5.93 -9.96
C VAL A 395 19.20 -6.65 -8.60
N PRO A 396 20.40 -6.80 -8.02
CA PRO A 396 20.54 -7.41 -6.70
C PRO A 396 19.75 -6.65 -5.64
N GLN A 397 19.01 -7.38 -4.81
CA GLN A 397 18.15 -6.79 -3.79
C GLN A 397 18.93 -5.93 -2.78
N GLU A 398 20.18 -6.31 -2.49
CA GLU A 398 21.08 -5.57 -1.60
C GLU A 398 21.46 -4.18 -2.15
N LEU A 399 21.33 -3.98 -3.46
CA LEU A 399 21.68 -2.73 -4.14
C LEU A 399 20.46 -1.85 -4.46
N ARG A 400 19.24 -2.28 -4.12
CA ARG A 400 17.98 -1.61 -4.50
C ARG A 400 17.99 -0.08 -4.37
N TYR A 401 18.57 0.46 -3.29
CA TYR A 401 18.58 1.91 -3.01
C TYR A 401 19.85 2.63 -3.46
N ASN A 402 20.86 1.92 -3.95
CA ASN A 402 22.16 2.47 -4.34
C ASN A 402 22.73 1.71 -5.55
N TYR A 403 21.91 1.47 -6.56
CA TYR A 403 22.32 0.68 -7.72
C TYR A 403 22.99 1.56 -8.79
N ASN A 404 24.32 1.48 -8.85
CA ASN A 404 25.18 2.18 -9.81
C ASN A 404 26.39 1.30 -10.15
N LEU A 405 27.21 1.71 -11.12
CA LEU A 405 28.36 0.95 -11.60
C LEU A 405 29.31 0.55 -10.45
N VAL A 406 29.65 1.49 -9.57
CA VAL A 406 30.63 1.25 -8.49
C VAL A 406 30.08 0.29 -7.45
N SER A 407 28.84 0.50 -6.99
CA SER A 407 28.22 -0.38 -6.01
C SER A 407 28.03 -1.79 -6.56
N TYR A 408 27.72 -1.90 -7.84
CA TYR A 408 27.56 -3.17 -8.52
C TYR A 408 28.90 -3.91 -8.71
N VAL A 409 29.97 -3.23 -9.15
CA VAL A 409 31.32 -3.83 -9.20
C VAL A 409 31.76 -4.34 -7.83
N ASN A 410 31.54 -3.56 -6.77
CA ASN A 410 31.86 -3.97 -5.40
C ASN A 410 31.05 -5.18 -4.94
N TYR A 411 29.76 -5.22 -5.27
CA TYR A 411 28.90 -6.37 -5.02
C TYR A 411 29.44 -7.64 -5.68
N LEU A 412 29.81 -7.57 -6.97
CA LEU A 412 30.40 -8.71 -7.69
C LEU A 412 31.67 -9.25 -7.03
N LYS A 413 32.57 -8.35 -6.64
CA LYS A 413 33.80 -8.70 -5.91
C LYS A 413 33.48 -9.42 -4.60
N SER A 414 32.48 -8.94 -3.84
CA SER A 414 32.09 -9.54 -2.57
C SER A 414 31.53 -10.96 -2.71
N LYS A 415 30.79 -11.26 -3.79
CA LYS A 415 30.20 -12.59 -4.00
C LYS A 415 31.24 -13.63 -4.44
N LYS A 416 32.32 -13.22 -5.12
CA LYS A 416 33.47 -14.11 -5.40
C LYS A 416 34.10 -14.66 -4.11
N SER A 417 34.19 -13.84 -3.07
CA SER A 417 34.77 -14.23 -1.78
C SER A 417 33.93 -15.25 -1.00
N GLY A 418 32.65 -15.41 -1.33
CA GLY A 418 31.74 -16.37 -0.68
C GLY A 418 31.72 -17.76 -1.32
N VAL A 419 32.25 -17.92 -2.53
CA VAL A 419 32.26 -19.21 -3.28
C VAL A 419 33.58 -19.97 -3.08
N LEU A 420 34.57 -19.37 -2.40
CA LEU A 420 35.87 -19.96 -2.08
C LEU A 420 36.02 -20.33 -0.58
N ARG A 421 34.91 -20.51 0.16
CA ARG A 421 34.93 -21.03 1.54
C ARG A 421 34.12 -22.32 1.68
#